data_AF-A0A521A7I5-F1
#
_entry.id   AF-A0A521A7I5-F1
#
_cell.length_a   1.000
_cell.length_b   1.000
_cell.length_c   1.000
_cell.angle_alpha   90.00
_cell.angle_beta   90.00
_cell.angle_gamma   90.00
#
_symmetry.space_group_name_H-M   'P 1'
#
loop_
_entity.id
_entity.type
_entity.pdbx_description
1 polymer ?
#
loop_
_entity_poly.entity_id
_entity_poly.type
_entity_poly.pdbx_seq_one_letter_code
_entity_poly.pdbx_strand_id
1 'polypeptide(L)'
;MKKIIEYINKKVLISAVRLHSATVFTKILAGILTTKFIAYYINPEGMALIGNMRSFLKSMQSIGSLGIYNGVVKYISDFKNDAVKLSKTLSTAYYLGFLSTVLISLLTYYNAELINNFLFSDQY
;
A
#
# COMPACT_ATOMS: atom_id res chain seq x y z
N MET A 1 16.79 22.23 27.68
CA MET A 1 16.66 20.97 26.92
C MET A 1 15.35 20.87 26.12
N LYS A 2 14.17 21.17 26.68
CA LYS A 2 12.86 21.11 25.97
C LYS A 2 12.82 21.89 24.63
N LYS A 3 13.30 23.15 24.61
CA LYS A 3 13.34 23.99 23.39
C LYS A 3 14.16 23.41 22.23
N ILE A 4 15.24 22.66 22.54
CA ILE A 4 16.12 22.05 21.52
C ILE A 4 15.45 20.80 20.94
N ILE A 5 14.82 19.99 21.79
CA ILE A 5 14.03 18.82 21.37
C ILE A 5 12.83 19.26 20.52
N GLU A 6 12.13 20.33 20.92
CA GLU A 6 11.06 20.95 20.11
C GLU A 6 11.56 21.47 18.76
N TYR A 7 12.73 22.12 18.72
CA TYR A 7 13.30 22.66 17.50
C TYR A 7 13.71 21.55 16.50
N ILE A 8 14.35 20.48 16.99
CA ILE A 8 14.73 19.31 16.19
C ILE A 8 13.48 18.60 15.67
N ASN A 9 12.49 18.34 16.54
CA ASN A 9 11.24 17.71 16.15
C ASN A 9 10.47 18.56 15.13
N LYS A 10 10.39 19.88 15.30
CA LYS A 10 9.72 20.77 14.33
C LYS A 10 10.39 20.69 12.96
N LYS A 11 11.72 20.78 12.87
CA LYS A 11 12.43 20.76 11.58
C LYS A 11 12.34 19.40 10.89
N VAL A 12 12.52 18.30 11.63
CA VAL A 12 12.43 16.92 11.11
C VAL A 12 11.00 16.56 10.72
N LEU A 13 10.02 16.87 11.57
CA LEU A 13 8.60 16.62 11.28
C LEU A 13 8.15 17.41 10.05
N ILE A 14 8.51 18.69 9.92
CA ILE A 14 8.20 19.49 8.72
C ILE A 14 8.82 18.83 7.48
N SER A 15 10.05 18.33 7.55
CA SER A 15 10.67 17.65 6.40
C SER A 15 9.96 16.35 6.01
N ALA A 16 9.58 15.52 6.99
CA ALA A 16 8.85 14.27 6.76
C ALA A 16 7.44 14.54 6.20
N VAL A 17 6.74 15.53 6.76
CA VAL A 17 5.42 15.97 6.29
C VAL A 17 5.51 16.49 4.86
N ARG A 18 6.52 17.29 4.52
CA ARG A 18 6.70 17.80 3.14
C ARG A 18 6.86 16.67 2.12
N LEU A 19 7.67 15.65 2.43
CA LEU A 19 7.86 14.48 1.56
C LEU A 19 6.56 13.66 1.43
N HIS A 20 5.85 13.47 2.55
CA HIS A 20 4.57 12.77 2.53
C HIS A 20 3.51 13.54 1.72
N SER A 21 3.41 14.85 1.91
CA SER A 21 2.50 15.72 1.16
C SER A 21 2.80 15.69 -0.34
N ALA A 22 4.07 15.74 -0.75
CA ALA A 22 4.43 15.61 -2.17
C ALA A 22 4.00 14.26 -2.75
N THR A 23 4.15 13.18 -1.98
CA THR A 23 3.71 11.84 -2.36
C THR A 23 2.19 11.77 -2.50
N VAL A 24 1.44 12.30 -1.53
CA VAL A 24 -0.03 12.34 -1.56
C VAL A 24 -0.54 13.19 -2.72
N PHE A 25 0.05 14.36 -2.93
CA PHE A 25 -0.30 15.24 -4.05
C PHE A 25 -0.09 14.55 -5.40
N THR A 26 1.05 13.87 -5.58
CA THR A 26 1.33 13.09 -6.79
C THR A 26 0.30 11.98 -7.00
N LYS A 27 -0.08 11.25 -5.94
CA LYS A 27 -1.12 10.21 -6.01
C LYS A 27 -2.48 10.78 -6.40
N ILE A 28 -2.85 11.95 -5.87
CA ILE A 28 -4.11 12.63 -6.19
C ILE A 28 -4.12 13.04 -7.67
N LEU A 29 -3.06 13.70 -8.15
CA LEU A 29 -2.95 14.09 -9.56
C LEU A 29 -3.02 12.89 -10.50
N ALA A 30 -2.24 11.84 -10.23
CA ALA A 30 -2.28 10.60 -11.00
C ALA A 30 -3.68 9.97 -10.96
N GLY A 31 -4.34 9.98 -9.80
CA GLY A 31 -5.70 9.49 -9.63
C GLY A 31 -6.72 10.25 -10.47
N ILE A 32 -6.69 11.58 -10.45
CA ILE A 32 -7.59 12.44 -11.25
C ILE A 32 -7.39 12.18 -12.74
N LEU A 33 -6.13 12.17 -13.20
CA LEU A 33 -5.80 11.90 -14.59
C LEU A 33 -6.32 10.52 -15.02
N THR A 34 -5.98 9.47 -14.26
CA THR A 34 -6.40 8.11 -14.57
C THR A 34 -7.92 7.97 -14.60
N THR A 35 -8.64 8.56 -13.64
CA THR A 35 -10.10 8.54 -13.62
C THR A 35 -10.70 9.27 -14.83
N LYS A 36 -10.11 10.40 -15.25
CA LYS A 36 -10.54 11.11 -16.47
C LYS A 36 -10.31 10.28 -17.74
N PHE A 37 -9.15 9.62 -17.83
CA PHE A 37 -8.85 8.70 -18.94
C PHE A 37 -9.87 7.56 -19.00
N ILE A 38 -10.16 6.91 -17.87
CA ILE A 38 -11.14 5.83 -17.80
C ILE A 38 -12.53 6.34 -18.25
N ALA A 39 -13.00 7.46 -17.71
CA ALA A 39 -14.31 7.98 -18.03
C ALA A 39 -14.48 8.32 -19.53
N TYR A 40 -13.42 8.83 -20.17
CA TYR A 40 -13.45 9.20 -21.59
C TYR A 40 -13.32 8.01 -22.54
N TYR A 41 -12.44 7.04 -22.24
CA TYR A 41 -12.13 5.93 -23.16
C TYR A 41 -12.90 4.63 -22.87
N ILE A 42 -13.32 4.40 -21.62
CA ILE A 42 -13.86 3.13 -21.14
C ILE A 42 -15.36 3.23 -20.79
N ASN A 43 -15.91 4.45 -20.78
CA ASN A 43 -17.32 4.76 -20.43
C ASN A 43 -17.67 4.50 -18.95
N PRO A 44 -18.86 4.96 -18.47
CA PRO A 44 -19.26 4.81 -17.07
C PRO A 44 -19.36 3.36 -16.58
N GLU A 45 -19.78 2.43 -17.44
CA GLU A 45 -19.89 1.00 -17.10
C GLU A 45 -18.52 0.40 -16.78
N GLY A 46 -17.52 0.60 -17.62
CA GLY A 46 -16.17 0.10 -17.34
C GLY A 46 -15.47 0.86 -16.20
N MET A 47 -15.91 2.10 -15.89
CA MET A 47 -15.49 2.79 -14.66
C MET A 47 -15.94 2.06 -13.40
N ALA A 48 -17.15 1.49 -13.38
CA ALA A 48 -17.66 0.69 -12.26
C ALA A 48 -16.86 -0.61 -12.10
N LEU A 49 -16.61 -1.34 -13.20
CA LEU A 49 -15.82 -2.58 -13.19
C LEU A 49 -14.38 -2.33 -12.71
N ILE A 50 -13.72 -1.27 -13.18
CA ILE A 50 -12.39 -0.87 -12.68
C ILE A 50 -12.45 -0.46 -11.21
N GLY A 51 -13.55 0.15 -10.75
CA GLY A 51 -13.81 0.44 -9.34
C GLY A 51 -13.80 -0.82 -8.47
N ASN A 52 -14.53 -1.86 -8.90
CA ASN A 52 -14.55 -3.16 -8.24
C ASN A 52 -13.14 -3.79 -8.22
N MET A 53 -12.44 -3.78 -9.35
CA MET A 53 -11.09 -4.32 -9.45
C MET A 53 -10.10 -3.58 -8.53
N ARG A 54 -10.15 -2.24 -8.46
CA ARG A 54 -9.32 -1.45 -7.55
C ARG A 54 -9.58 -1.80 -6.08
N SER A 55 -10.85 -1.97 -5.72
CA SER A 55 -11.26 -2.32 -4.37
C SER A 55 -10.74 -3.71 -3.99
N PHE A 56 -10.88 -4.68 -4.88
CA PHE A 56 -10.32 -6.01 -4.71
C PHE A 56 -8.80 -5.99 -4.54
N LEU A 57 -8.07 -5.30 -5.42
CA LEU A 57 -6.61 -5.17 -5.33
C LEU A 57 -6.17 -4.56 -4.00
N LYS A 58 -6.88 -3.53 -3.53
CA LYS A 58 -6.59 -2.90 -2.22
C LYS A 58 -6.80 -3.88 -1.06
N SER A 59 -7.86 -4.68 -1.10
CA SER A 59 -8.12 -5.72 -0.10
C SER A 59 -7.05 -6.81 -0.12
N MET A 60 -6.67 -7.30 -1.31
CA MET A 60 -5.61 -8.30 -1.46
C MET A 60 -4.25 -7.77 -0.99
N GLN A 61 -3.91 -6.52 -1.27
CA GLN A 61 -2.70 -5.88 -0.74
C GLN A 61 -2.73 -5.78 0.78
N SER A 62 -3.87 -5.44 1.38
CA SER A 62 -4.03 -5.40 2.84
C SER A 62 -3.77 -6.77 3.46
N ILE A 63 -4.37 -7.82 2.92
CA ILE A 63 -4.18 -9.19 3.39
C ILE A 63 -2.72 -9.64 3.16
N GLY A 64 -2.15 -9.35 2.00
CA GLY A 64 -0.76 -9.72 1.64
C GLY A 64 0.32 -9.01 2.43
N SER A 65 0.00 -7.84 2.97
CA SER A 65 0.85 -7.15 3.92
C SER A 65 0.78 -7.72 5.34
N LEU A 66 -0.16 -8.63 5.62
CA LEU A 66 -0.44 -9.22 6.95
C LEU A 66 -0.68 -8.18 8.07
N GLY A 67 -0.86 -6.90 7.74
CA GLY A 67 -0.93 -5.81 8.71
C GLY A 67 0.38 -5.52 9.47
N ILE A 68 1.53 -6.12 9.08
CA ILE A 68 2.77 -6.04 9.87
C ILE A 68 3.54 -4.72 9.68
N TYR A 69 3.11 -3.86 8.76
CA TYR A 69 3.84 -2.64 8.38
C TYR A 69 4.25 -1.77 9.57
N ASN A 70 3.32 -1.43 10.46
CA ASN A 70 3.61 -0.58 11.63
C ASN A 70 4.57 -1.26 12.61
N GLY A 71 4.48 -2.59 12.77
CA GLY A 71 5.40 -3.37 13.59
C GLY A 71 6.82 -3.35 13.02
N VAL A 72 6.95 -3.56 11.71
CA VAL A 72 8.25 -3.50 11.01
C VAL A 72 8.89 -2.11 11.14
N VAL A 73 8.12 -1.04 10.94
CA VAL A 73 8.60 0.35 11.12
C VAL A 73 9.11 0.58 12.55
N LYS A 74 8.39 0.07 13.56
CA LYS A 74 8.82 0.15 14.96
C LYS A 74 10.16 -0.56 15.17
N TYR A 75 10.29 -1.82 14.75
CA TYR A 75 11.53 -2.58 14.92
C TYR A 75 12.71 -1.97 14.16
N ILE A 76 12.48 -1.40 12.97
CA ILE A 76 13.52 -0.65 12.25
C ILE A 76 14.01 0.56 13.07
N SER A 77 13.08 1.30 13.69
CA SER A 77 13.44 2.44 14.55
C SER A 77 14.22 2.00 15.79
N ASP A 78 13.82 0.89 16.42
CA ASP A 78 14.45 0.37 17.64
C ASP A 78 15.85 -0.22 17.36
N PHE A 79 16.05 -0.84 16.18
CA PHE A 79 17.31 -1.50 15.81
C PHE A 79 18.20 -0.68 14.87
N LYS A 80 17.90 0.59 14.63
CA LYS A 80 18.63 1.45 13.66
C LYS A 80 20.15 1.54 13.87
N ASN A 81 20.64 1.32 15.09
CA ASN A 81 22.07 1.38 15.43
C ASN A 81 22.73 -0.01 15.51
N ASP A 82 21.97 -1.09 15.36
CA ASP A 82 22.43 -2.48 15.43
C ASP A 82 22.22 -3.13 14.05
N ALA A 83 23.26 -3.08 13.21
CA ALA A 83 23.19 -3.54 11.83
C ALA A 83 22.76 -5.01 11.71
N VAL A 84 23.15 -5.86 12.68
CA VAL A 84 22.80 -7.28 12.68
C VAL A 84 21.31 -7.48 12.95
N LYS A 85 20.77 -6.81 13.98
CA LYS A 85 19.32 -6.88 14.28
C LYS A 85 18.48 -6.24 13.19
N LEU A 86 18.91 -5.10 12.65
CA LEU A 86 18.22 -4.44 11.55
C LEU A 86 18.13 -5.34 10.30
N SER A 87 19.25 -5.96 9.92
CA SER A 87 19.27 -6.90 8.79
C SER A 87 18.35 -8.10 9.02
N LYS A 88 18.32 -8.65 10.23
CA LYS A 88 17.40 -9.74 10.60
C LYS A 88 15.94 -9.30 10.49
N THR A 89 15.58 -8.14 11.04
CA THR A 89 14.21 -7.61 10.96
C THR A 89 13.76 -7.41 9.51
N LEU A 90 14.59 -6.78 8.68
CA LEU A 90 14.29 -6.56 7.26
C LEU A 90 14.14 -7.89 6.51
N SER A 91 15.05 -8.84 6.74
CA SER A 91 15.00 -10.16 6.10
C SER A 91 13.73 -10.91 6.49
N THR A 92 13.38 -10.95 7.77
CA THR A 92 12.15 -11.61 8.25
C THR A 92 10.91 -10.96 7.67
N ALA A 93 10.84 -9.62 7.66
CA ALA A 93 9.71 -8.89 7.08
C ALA A 93 9.58 -9.18 5.57
N TYR A 94 10.70 -9.24 4.85
CA TYR A 94 10.73 -9.57 3.43
C TYR A 94 10.23 -10.99 3.17
N TYR A 95 10.79 -12.00 3.84
CA TYR A 95 10.38 -13.39 3.62
C TYR A 95 8.92 -13.64 4.01
N LEU A 96 8.43 -13.04 5.09
CA LEU A 96 7.02 -13.13 5.48
C LEU A 96 6.10 -12.47 4.43
N GLY A 97 6.43 -11.25 3.99
CA GLY A 97 5.66 -10.55 2.96
C GLY A 97 5.70 -11.29 1.63
N PHE A 98 6.86 -11.80 1.23
CA PHE A 98 7.03 -12.59 0.01
C PHE A 98 6.20 -13.87 0.05
N LEU A 99 6.28 -14.64 1.14
CA LEU A 99 5.50 -15.87 1.28
C LEU A 99 3.99 -15.57 1.29
N SER A 100 3.56 -14.54 2.01
CA SER A 100 2.16 -14.12 2.03
C SER A 100 1.64 -13.71 0.65
N THR A 101 2.41 -12.90 -0.07
CA THR A 101 2.03 -12.46 -1.42
C THR A 101 2.01 -13.61 -2.43
N VAL A 102 2.97 -14.54 -2.37
CA VAL A 102 2.95 -15.77 -3.18
C VAL A 102 1.70 -16.60 -2.88
N LEU A 103 1.38 -16.81 -1.60
CA LEU A 103 0.18 -17.57 -1.20
C LEU A 103 -1.11 -16.90 -1.72
N ILE A 104 -1.25 -15.58 -1.56
CA ILE A 104 -2.42 -14.85 -2.06
C ILE A 104 -2.48 -14.88 -3.59
N SER A 105 -1.34 -14.78 -4.26
CA SER A 105 -1.27 -14.88 -5.71
C SER A 105 -1.74 -16.25 -6.19
N LEU A 106 -1.30 -17.34 -5.56
CA LEU A 106 -1.74 -18.69 -5.89
C LEU A 106 -3.24 -18.87 -5.62
N LEU A 107 -3.73 -18.43 -4.45
CA LEU A 107 -5.15 -18.49 -4.11
C LEU A 107 -6.01 -17.70 -5.11
N THR A 108 -5.56 -16.51 -5.50
CA THR A 108 -6.25 -15.67 -6.49
C THR A 108 -6.23 -16.34 -7.87
N TYR A 109 -5.11 -16.93 -8.28
CA TYR A 109 -4.98 -17.62 -9.56
C TYR A 109 -5.90 -18.83 -9.67
N TYR A 110 -5.89 -19.72 -8.67
CA TYR A 110 -6.72 -20.93 -8.69
C TYR A 110 -8.21 -20.64 -8.51
N ASN A 111 -8.59 -19.51 -7.91
CA ASN A 111 -9.99 -19.09 -7.75
C ASN A 111 -10.37 -17.97 -8.73
N ALA A 112 -9.63 -17.80 -9.83
CA ALA A 112 -9.82 -16.68 -10.75
C ALA A 112 -11.25 -16.58 -11.31
N GLU A 113 -11.88 -17.71 -11.62
CA GLU A 113 -13.26 -17.74 -12.14
C GLU A 113 -14.29 -17.25 -11.11
N LEU A 114 -14.19 -17.71 -9.86
CA LEU A 114 -15.05 -17.25 -8.76
C LEU A 114 -14.87 -15.75 -8.51
N ILE A 115 -13.62 -15.28 -8.52
CA ILE A 115 -13.28 -13.87 -8.34
C ILE A 115 -13.80 -13.03 -9.50
N ASN A 116 -13.67 -13.51 -10.74
CA ASN A 116 -14.18 -12.84 -11.93
C ASN A 116 -15.71 -12.65 -11.83
N ASN A 117 -16.44 -13.71 -11.49
CA ASN A 117 -17.89 -13.66 -11.34
C ASN A 117 -18.31 -12.75 -10.17
N PHE A 118 -17.54 -12.72 -9.09
CA PHE A 118 -17.80 -11.82 -7.96
C PHE A 118 -17.54 -10.34 -8.31
N LEU A 119 -16.46 -10.04 -9.04
CA LEU A 119 -16.04 -8.66 -9.34
C LEU A 119 -16.76 -8.03 -10.52
N PHE A 120 -17.15 -8.84 -11.50
CA PHE A 120 -17.65 -8.39 -12.80
C PHE A 120 -19.00 -8.99 -13.19
N SER A 121 -19.78 -9.57 -12.26
CA SER A 121 -21.10 -10.10 -12.62
C SER A 121 -22.02 -9.03 -13.20
N ASP A 122 -22.76 -9.43 -14.24
CA ASP A 122 -23.73 -8.60 -14.98
C ASP A 122 -25.02 -8.27 -14.17
N GLN A 123 -25.01 -8.42 -12.85
CA GLN A 123 -26.18 -8.20 -11.98
C GLN A 123 -26.34 -6.73 -11.54
N TYR A 124 -25.82 -5.77 -12.32
CA TYR A 124 -26.01 -4.34 -12.12
C TYR A 124 -26.59 -3.67 -13.36
#